data_AF-A0A4U1J916-F1
#
_entry.id   AF-A0A4U1J916-F1
#
_cell.length_a   1.000
_cell.length_b   1.000
_cell.length_c   1.000
_cell.angle_alpha   90.00
_cell.angle_beta   90.00
_cell.angle_gamma   90.00
#
_symmetry.space_group_name_H-M   'P 1'
#
loop_
_entity.id
_entity.type
_entity.pdbx_description
1 polymer ?
#
loop_
_entity_poly.entity_id
_entity_poly.type
_entity_poly.pdbx_seq_one_letter_code
_entity_poly.pdbx_strand_id
1 'polypeptide(L)'
;MTRPIYEGAYAEVPPPGYHVISRLEKAGGEPLSVDVIKIPVLEPRDRVLECTYEILVDGLDDAEAVRLIVDVVLGELSDHYYRDQADTITLVNLRTSARRTIPYPP
;
A
#
# COMPACT_ATOMS: atom_id res chain seq x y z
N MET A 1 1.50 21.52 13.54
CA MET A 1 1.75 20.06 13.49
C MET A 1 2.07 19.71 12.05
N THR A 2 3.30 19.28 11.77
CA THR A 2 3.73 18.84 10.42
C THR A 2 3.24 17.42 10.20
N ARG A 3 2.52 17.15 9.11
CA ARG A 3 2.04 15.79 8.79
C ARG A 3 3.23 14.89 8.40
N PRO A 4 3.23 13.60 8.78
CA PRO A 4 4.22 12.64 8.31
C PRO A 4 4.12 12.46 6.79
N ILE A 5 5.27 12.24 6.13
CA ILE A 5 5.38 11.98 4.68
C ILE A 5 5.65 10.49 4.50
N TYR A 6 4.96 9.87 3.55
CA TYR A 6 5.05 8.46 3.21
C TYR A 6 5.41 8.31 1.74
N GLU A 7 6.24 7.31 1.41
CA GLU A 7 6.67 7.02 0.04
C GLU A 7 6.55 5.53 -0.24
N GLY A 8 6.22 5.16 -1.48
CA GLY A 8 6.17 3.77 -1.94
C GLY A 8 7.46 3.36 -2.65
N ALA A 9 7.95 2.14 -2.39
CA ALA A 9 9.11 1.56 -3.06
C ALA A 9 8.77 0.22 -3.74
N TYR A 10 9.49 -0.12 -4.81
CA TYR A 10 9.24 -1.30 -5.64
C TYR A 10 10.54 -1.93 -6.20
N ALA A 11 10.47 -3.22 -6.59
CA ALA A 11 11.61 -3.99 -7.06
C ALA A 11 11.76 -4.14 -8.60
N GLU A 12 10.69 -4.10 -9.44
CA GLU A 12 10.78 -4.44 -10.90
C GLU A 12 9.70 -3.81 -11.83
N VAL A 13 9.77 -2.52 -12.22
CA VAL A 13 8.67 -1.81 -12.95
C VAL A 13 8.29 -2.46 -14.31
N PRO A 14 6.99 -2.68 -14.61
CA PRO A 14 5.80 -2.62 -13.74
C PRO A 14 5.38 -4.04 -13.22
N PRO A 15 4.88 -4.18 -11.98
CA PRO A 15 4.45 -5.46 -11.40
C PRO A 15 3.10 -5.97 -11.95
N PRO A 16 2.81 -7.28 -11.79
CA PRO A 16 2.39 -7.89 -10.52
C PRO A 16 3.57 -8.12 -9.55
N GLY A 17 3.38 -7.88 -8.25
CA GLY A 17 4.50 -8.06 -7.32
C GLY A 17 4.44 -7.38 -5.95
N TYR A 18 5.64 -7.28 -5.36
CA TYR A 18 5.92 -6.93 -3.98
C TYR A 18 6.16 -5.43 -3.80
N HIS A 19 5.42 -4.79 -2.90
CA HIS A 19 5.56 -3.36 -2.61
C HIS A 19 5.79 -3.08 -1.12
N VAL A 20 6.36 -1.91 -0.82
CA VAL A 20 6.52 -1.41 0.55
C VAL A 20 6.14 0.06 0.61
N ILE A 21 5.48 0.45 1.70
CA ILE A 21 5.26 1.86 2.04
C ILE A 21 6.15 2.18 3.23
N SER A 22 6.96 3.22 3.09
CA SER A 22 7.91 3.67 4.10
C SER A 22 7.51 5.07 4.61
N ARG A 23 7.73 5.32 5.90
CA ARG A 23 7.56 6.62 6.53
C ARG A 23 8.91 7.32 6.64
N LEU A 24 8.97 8.57 6.22
CA LEU A 24 10.14 9.42 6.43
C LEU A 24 10.12 9.99 7.85
N GLU A 25 11.08 9.57 8.66
CA GLU A 25 11.27 10.10 10.01
C GLU A 25 12.34 11.18 10.04
N LYS A 26 12.05 12.27 10.75
CA LYS A 26 13.04 13.30 11.06
C LYS A 26 13.99 12.76 12.13
N ALA A 27 15.00 12.00 11.74
CA ALA A 27 16.18 11.84 12.56
C ALA A 27 16.95 13.16 12.59
N GLY A 28 17.68 13.46 13.67
CA GLY A 28 18.50 14.68 13.80
C GLY A 28 19.69 14.77 12.83
N GLY A 29 19.63 14.06 11.69
CA GLY A 29 20.60 13.92 10.62
C GLY A 29 19.88 13.57 9.31
N GLU A 30 20.38 12.60 8.53
CA GLU A 30 19.71 12.16 7.30
C GLU A 30 18.31 11.57 7.57
N PRO A 31 17.31 11.83 6.69
CA PRO A 31 15.98 11.25 6.85
C PRO A 31 16.06 9.73 6.91
N LEU A 32 15.53 9.13 7.98
CA LEU A 32 15.44 7.69 8.10
C LEU A 32 14.14 7.23 7.44
N SER A 33 14.25 6.36 6.43
CA SER A 33 13.09 5.68 5.85
C SER A 33 12.82 4.41 6.65
N VAL A 34 11.62 4.32 7.23
CA VAL A 34 11.18 3.16 8.01
C VAL A 34 10.00 2.52 7.32
N ASP A 35 10.13 1.25 6.94
CA ASP A 35 9.04 0.49 6.34
C ASP A 35 7.89 0.30 7.33
N VAL A 36 6.69 0.73 6.95
CA VAL A 36 5.50 0.69 7.82
C VAL A 36 4.43 -0.28 7.31
N ILE A 37 4.35 -0.52 6.00
CA ILE A 37 3.44 -1.50 5.39
C ILE A 37 4.20 -2.28 4.33
N LYS A 38 4.04 -3.60 4.36
CA LYS A 38 4.54 -4.52 3.34
C LYS A 38 3.37 -5.10 2.56
N ILE A 39 3.46 -5.14 1.23
CA ILE A 39 2.39 -5.62 0.33
C ILE A 39 2.97 -6.73 -0.53
N PRO A 40 2.96 -7.99 -0.06
CA PRO A 40 3.57 -9.09 -0.81
C PRO A 40 2.78 -9.53 -2.05
N VAL A 41 1.49 -9.18 -2.14
CA VAL A 41 0.65 -9.51 -3.31
C VAL A 41 -0.10 -8.26 -3.73
N LEU A 42 0.08 -7.88 -4.99
CA LEU A 42 -0.73 -6.89 -5.69
C LEU A 42 -0.93 -7.37 -7.13
N GLU A 43 -2.05 -8.06 -7.38
CA GLU A 43 -2.29 -8.74 -8.66
C GLU A 43 -3.77 -8.73 -9.07
N PRO A 44 -4.10 -8.48 -10.35
CA PRO A 44 -5.47 -8.58 -10.83
C PRO A 44 -5.88 -10.05 -11.04
N ARG A 45 -7.08 -10.40 -10.57
CA ARG A 45 -7.76 -11.69 -10.80
C ARG A 45 -9.25 -11.45 -11.01
N ASP A 46 -9.79 -11.87 -12.16
CA ASP A 46 -11.23 -11.79 -12.47
C ASP A 46 -11.87 -10.43 -12.16
N ARG A 47 -11.27 -9.33 -12.64
CA ARG A 47 -11.72 -7.93 -12.39
C ARG A 47 -11.62 -7.48 -10.92
N VAL A 48 -10.92 -8.22 -10.07
CA VAL A 48 -10.61 -7.85 -8.69
C VAL A 48 -9.10 -7.68 -8.55
N LEU A 49 -8.63 -6.55 -8.03
CA LEU A 49 -7.25 -6.40 -7.61
C LEU A 49 -7.09 -7.03 -6.22
N GLU A 50 -6.38 -8.14 -6.14
CA GLU A 50 -6.02 -8.75 -4.85
C GLU A 50 -4.83 -8.01 -4.26
N CYS A 51 -5.01 -7.47 -3.05
CA CYS A 51 -4.00 -6.78 -2.29
C CYS A 51 -3.88 -7.44 -0.92
N THR A 52 -2.81 -8.19 -0.68
CA THR A 52 -2.49 -8.66 0.67
C THR A 52 -1.41 -7.77 1.27
N TYR A 53 -1.53 -7.44 2.54
CA TYR A 53 -0.60 -6.54 3.19
C TYR A 53 -0.36 -6.87 4.67
N GLU A 54 0.74 -6.37 5.21
CA GLU A 54 1.18 -6.54 6.59
C GLU A 54 1.58 -5.18 7.18
N ILE A 55 1.01 -4.83 8.33
CA ILE A 55 1.39 -3.63 9.09
C ILE A 55 2.61 -3.95 9.97
N LEU A 56 3.70 -3.23 9.78
CA LEU A 56 4.99 -3.49 10.42
C LEU A 56 5.20 -2.70 11.72
N VAL A 57 4.34 -1.73 12.02
CA VAL A 57 4.47 -0.83 13.19
C VAL A 57 3.16 -0.75 13.99
N ASP A 58 3.25 -0.66 15.31
CA ASP A 58 2.06 -0.68 16.20
C ASP A 58 1.23 0.62 16.17
N GLY A 59 1.78 1.71 15.63
CA GLY A 59 1.13 3.02 15.55
C GLY A 59 0.25 3.24 14.33
N LEU A 60 0.01 2.19 13.53
CA LEU A 60 -0.76 2.26 12.29
C LEU A 60 -1.91 1.25 12.36
N ASP A 61 -3.14 1.71 12.12
CA ASP A 61 -4.31 0.84 12.09
C ASP A 61 -4.68 0.40 10.66
N ASP A 62 -5.63 -0.53 10.57
CA ASP A 62 -6.09 -1.11 9.30
C ASP A 62 -6.69 -0.05 8.36
N ALA A 63 -7.43 0.93 8.91
CA ALA A 63 -8.07 1.95 8.12
C ALA A 63 -7.04 2.92 7.51
N GLU A 64 -6.03 3.30 8.28
CA GLU A 64 -4.92 4.12 7.81
C GLU A 64 -4.05 3.35 6.81
N ALA A 65 -3.79 2.06 7.06
CA ALA A 65 -3.05 1.22 6.13
C ALA A 65 -3.75 1.10 4.77
N VAL A 66 -5.06 0.82 4.77
CA VAL A 66 -5.88 0.79 3.54
C VAL A 66 -5.81 2.12 2.80
N ARG A 67 -5.93 3.24 3.52
CA ARG A 67 -5.82 4.58 2.93
C ARG A 67 -4.46 4.80 2.27
N LEU A 68 -3.37 4.46 2.96
CA LEU A 68 -2.01 4.61 2.43
C LEU A 68 -1.76 3.71 1.21
N ILE A 69 -2.28 2.48 1.19
CA ILE A 69 -2.21 1.59 0.02
C ILE A 69 -2.89 2.23 -1.19
N VAL A 70 -4.10 2.77 -1.00
CA VAL A 70 -4.85 3.43 -2.08
C VAL A 70 -4.14 4.68 -2.57
N ASP A 71 -3.75 5.58 -1.67
CA ASP A 71 -3.20 6.89 -2.04
C ASP A 71 -1.77 6.74 -2.62
N VAL A 72 -0.89 6.04 -1.90
CA VAL A 72 0.55 5.99 -2.20
C VAL A 72 0.86 4.92 -3.24
N VAL A 73 0.34 3.71 -3.09
CA VAL A 73 0.71 2.60 -3.98
C VAL A 73 -0.12 2.61 -5.25
N LEU A 74 -1.45 2.72 -5.14
CA LEU A 74 -2.32 2.70 -6.31
C LEU A 74 -2.37 4.04 -7.04
N GLY A 75 -2.38 5.15 -6.30
CA GLY A 75 -2.31 6.49 -6.85
C GLY A 75 -0.90 6.86 -7.31
N GLU A 76 -0.05 7.26 -6.37
CA GLU A 76 1.25 7.89 -6.68
C GLU A 76 2.26 6.95 -7.36
N LEU A 77 2.44 5.74 -6.83
CA LEU A 77 3.49 4.83 -7.31
C LEU A 77 3.12 4.12 -8.61
N SER A 78 1.90 3.60 -8.71
CA SER A 78 1.46 2.82 -9.88
C SER A 78 0.77 3.67 -10.95
N ASP A 79 0.52 4.95 -10.70
CA ASP A 79 -0.24 5.86 -11.59
C ASP A 79 -1.54 5.21 -12.09
N HIS A 80 -2.28 4.58 -11.17
CA HIS A 80 -3.51 3.84 -11.43
C HIS A 80 -3.42 2.73 -12.49
N TYR A 81 -2.25 2.10 -12.68
CA TYR A 81 -2.00 1.03 -13.66
C TYR A 81 -3.09 -0.07 -13.75
N TYR A 82 -3.70 -0.45 -12.63
CA TYR A 82 -4.70 -1.53 -12.59
C TYR A 82 -6.14 -1.07 -12.90
N ARG A 83 -6.37 0.21 -13.20
CA ARG A 83 -7.71 0.81 -13.40
C ARG A 83 -8.53 0.11 -14.47
N ASP A 84 -7.91 -0.25 -15.59
CA ASP A 84 -8.60 -0.95 -16.67
C ASP A 84 -8.72 -2.46 -16.44
N GLN A 85 -8.04 -2.98 -15.41
CA GLN A 85 -7.92 -4.41 -15.12
C GLN A 85 -8.83 -4.85 -13.97
N ALA A 86 -9.19 -3.96 -13.05
CA ALA A 86 -9.97 -4.26 -11.87
C ALA A 86 -11.08 -3.24 -11.59
N ASP A 87 -12.28 -3.72 -11.26
CA ASP A 87 -13.43 -2.92 -10.81
C ASP A 87 -13.41 -2.68 -9.30
N THR A 88 -12.82 -3.62 -8.56
CA THR A 88 -12.75 -3.61 -7.09
C THR A 88 -11.37 -4.02 -6.61
N ILE A 89 -11.05 -3.67 -5.37
CA ILE A 89 -9.85 -4.09 -4.68
C ILE A 89 -10.27 -4.91 -3.48
N THR A 90 -9.74 -6.13 -3.34
CA THR A 90 -9.85 -6.92 -2.11
C THR A 90 -8.56 -6.77 -1.32
N LEU A 91 -8.66 -6.11 -0.17
CA LEU A 91 -7.58 -5.91 0.79
C LEU A 91 -7.64 -6.98 1.88
N VAL A 92 -6.51 -7.64 2.14
CA VAL A 92 -6.37 -8.66 3.18
C VAL A 92 -5.18 -8.33 4.08
N ASN A 93 -5.46 -8.05 5.35
CA ASN A 93 -4.43 -7.87 6.36
C ASN A 93 -3.92 -9.23 6.84
N LEU A 94 -2.65 -9.54 6.59
CA LEU A 94 -2.04 -10.83 6.91
C LEU A 94 -1.85 -11.06 8.41
N ARG A 95 -1.78 -10.00 9.23
CA ARG A 95 -1.62 -10.16 10.69
C ARG A 95 -2.93 -10.51 11.37
N THR A 96 -4.02 -9.88 10.94
CA THR A 96 -5.34 -10.00 11.59
C THR A 96 -6.29 -10.89 10.82
N SER A 97 -5.94 -11.28 9.59
CA SER A 97 -6.86 -11.90 8.62
C SER A 97 -8.10 -11.05 8.29
N ALA A 98 -8.08 -9.76 8.64
CA ALA A 98 -9.15 -8.84 8.28
C ALA A 98 -9.21 -8.72 6.75
N ARG A 99 -10.43 -8.79 6.22
CA ARG A 99 -10.69 -8.70 4.78
C ARG A 99 -11.68 -7.59 4.51
N ARG A 100 -11.39 -6.78 3.51
CA ARG A 100 -12.27 -5.72 3.04
C ARG A 100 -12.22 -5.64 1.53
N THR A 101 -13.38 -5.44 0.90
CA THR A 101 -13.45 -5.14 -0.52
C THR A 101 -14.01 -3.74 -0.72
N ILE A 102 -13.36 -2.95 -1.57
CA ILE A 102 -13.77 -1.59 -1.92
C ILE A 102 -13.79 -1.43 -3.45
N PRO A 103 -14.55 -0.46 -3.98
CA PRO A 103 -14.42 -0.08 -5.39
C PRO A 103 -13.00 0.35 -5.70
N TYR A 104 -12.53 0.08 -6.93
CA TYR A 104 -11.25 0.61 -7.39
C TYR A 104 -11.34 2.15 -7.44
N PRO A 105 -10.35 2.89 -6.90
CA PRO A 105 -10.38 4.35 -6.85
C PRO A 105 -10.36 4.95 -8.27
N PRO A 106 -11.08 6.07 -8.48
CA PRO A 106 -11.18 6.74 -9.77
C PRO A 106 -9.88 7.41 -10.21
#